data_AF-A0A5B1BPS3-F1
#
_entry.id   AF-A0A5B1BPS3-F1
#
_cell.length_a   1.000
_cell.length_b   1.000
_cell.length_c   1.000
_cell.angle_alpha   90.00
_cell.angle_beta   90.00
_cell.angle_gamma   90.00
#
_symmetry.space_group_name_H-M   'P 1'
#
loop_
_entity.id
_entity.type
_entity.pdbx_description
1 polymer ?
#
loop_
_entity_poly.entity_id
_entity_poly.type
_entity_poly.pdbx_seq_one_letter_code
_entity_poly.pdbx_strand_id
1 'polypeptide(L)'
;MNETSFEEARLLATDAINQLAEQGRLGDLMIVDSAIIETAEARYFPYDAVSFLVLGNVSAALAGNVPVKVTKMGSEVTYEAPAGRGVAIS
;
A
#
# COMPACT_ATOMS: atom_id res chain seq x y z
N MET A 1 -19.61 -4.87 -15.71
CA MET A 1 -18.39 -4.19 -15.22
C MET A 1 -17.59 -5.26 -14.50
N ASN A 2 -16.39 -5.58 -14.98
CA ASN A 2 -15.58 -6.66 -14.40
C ASN A 2 -14.76 -6.10 -13.25
N GLU A 3 -14.75 -6.81 -12.13
CA GLU A 3 -13.83 -6.52 -11.04
C GLU A 3 -12.39 -6.68 -11.51
N THR A 4 -11.53 -5.77 -11.08
CA THR A 4 -10.10 -5.81 -11.32
C THR A 4 -9.50 -7.04 -10.64
N SER A 5 -8.68 -7.77 -11.39
CA SER A 5 -7.95 -8.92 -10.85
C SER A 5 -6.99 -8.48 -9.74
N PHE A 6 -6.54 -9.44 -8.93
CA PHE A 6 -5.53 -9.15 -7.91
C PHE A 6 -4.24 -8.61 -8.53
N GLU A 7 -3.81 -9.19 -9.65
CA GLU A 7 -2.58 -8.81 -10.35
C GLU A 7 -2.66 -7.37 -10.89
N GLU A 8 -3.77 -7.01 -11.55
CA GLU A 8 -3.99 -5.64 -12.02
C GLU A 8 -4.04 -4.65 -10.85
N ALA A 9 -4.71 -5.00 -9.75
CA ALA A 9 -4.74 -4.15 -8.55
C ALA A 9 -3.35 -3.98 -7.92
N ARG A 10 -2.53 -5.04 -7.93
CA ARG A 10 -1.15 -4.99 -7.43
C ARG A 10 -0.26 -4.14 -8.33
N LEU A 11 -0.46 -4.18 -9.65
CA LEU A 11 0.24 -3.31 -10.60
C LEU A 11 -0.09 -1.84 -10.35
N LEU A 12 -1.38 -1.51 -10.18
CA LEU A 12 -1.82 -0.16 -9.83
C LEU A 12 -1.22 0.32 -8.51
N ALA A 13 -1.20 -0.55 -7.49
CA ALA A 13 -0.61 -0.21 -6.21
C ALA A 13 0.91 -0.02 -6.30
N THR A 14 1.59 -0.84 -7.11
CA THR A 14 3.04 -0.75 -7.34
C THR A 14 3.40 0.56 -8.04
N ASP A 15 2.64 0.94 -9.06
CA ASP A 15 2.82 2.22 -9.75
C ASP A 15 2.66 3.41 -8.78
N ALA A 16 1.61 3.38 -7.94
CA ALA A 16 1.36 4.42 -6.97
C ALA A 16 2.52 4.59 -5.96
N ILE A 17 3.04 3.50 -5.39
CA ILE A 17 4.17 3.60 -4.44
C ILE A 17 5.47 4.02 -5.14
N ASN A 18 5.68 3.66 -6.41
CA ASN A 18 6.84 4.12 -7.17
C ASN A 18 6.78 5.63 -7.41
N GLN A 19 5.61 6.16 -7.79
CA GLN A 19 5.42 7.61 -7.93
C GLN A 19 5.64 8.33 -6.59
N LEU A 20 5.13 7.77 -5.49
CA LEU A 20 5.35 8.32 -4.15
C LEU A 20 6.83 8.31 -3.77
N ALA A 21 7.53 7.21 -4.06
CA ALA A 21 8.95 7.05 -3.80
C ALA A 21 9.79 8.12 -4.51
N GLU A 22 9.49 8.37 -5.79
CA GLU A 22 10.16 9.39 -6.61
C GLU A 22 9.88 10.80 -6.08
N GLN A 23 8.62 11.13 -5.80
CA GLN A 23 8.21 12.45 -5.32
C GLN A 23 8.79 12.77 -3.93
N GLY A 24 8.75 11.79 -3.02
CA GLY A 24 9.23 11.93 -1.65
C GLY A 24 10.73 11.66 -1.47
N ARG A 25 11.43 11.21 -2.52
CA ARG A 25 12.82 10.72 -2.46
C ARG A 25 13.01 9.66 -1.37
N LEU A 26 12.05 8.74 -1.26
CA LEU A 26 12.01 7.74 -0.18
C LEU A 26 12.88 6.51 -0.46
N GLY A 27 13.49 6.44 -1.65
CA GLY A 27 14.20 5.25 -2.13
C GLY A 27 13.23 4.15 -2.54
N ASP A 28 13.73 2.92 -2.68
CA ASP A 28 12.92 1.80 -3.16
C ASP A 28 11.88 1.37 -2.12
N LEU A 29 10.61 1.32 -2.54
CA LEU A 29 9.48 0.84 -1.75
C LEU A 29 9.02 -0.52 -2.25
N MET A 30 8.47 -1.33 -1.35
CA MET A 30 7.97 -2.67 -1.68
C MET A 30 6.66 -2.95 -0.95
N ILE A 31 5.72 -3.55 -1.68
CA ILE A 31 4.47 -4.06 -1.10
C ILE A 31 4.78 -5.21 -0.14
N VAL A 32 4.18 -5.17 1.05
CA VAL A 32 4.27 -6.23 2.05
C VAL A 32 3.15 -7.23 1.80
N ASP A 33 3.42 -8.23 0.95
CA ASP A 33 2.42 -9.20 0.48
C ASP A 33 1.69 -9.92 1.64
N SER A 34 2.38 -10.20 2.75
CA SER A 34 1.80 -10.86 3.94
C SER A 34 0.79 -10.01 4.70
N ALA A 35 0.73 -8.70 4.45
CA ALA A 35 -0.13 -7.75 5.13
C ALA A 35 -1.28 -7.23 4.25
N ILE A 36 -1.41 -7.72 3.00
CA ILE A 36 -2.47 -7.31 2.08
C ILE A 36 -3.83 -7.67 2.68
N ILE A 37 -4.75 -6.72 2.66
CA ILE A 37 -6.12 -6.89 3.16
C ILE A 37 -7.08 -6.77 1.99
N GLU A 38 -7.95 -7.75 1.83
CA GLU A 38 -9.03 -7.72 0.85
C GLU A 38 -10.37 -7.52 1.55
N THR A 39 -11.16 -6.57 1.04
CA THR A 39 -12.53 -6.30 1.47
C THR A 39 -13.48 -6.44 0.30
N ALA A 40 -14.78 -6.36 0.56
CA ALA A 40 -15.81 -6.38 -0.47
C ALA A 40 -15.68 -5.23 -1.47
N GLU A 41 -15.11 -4.09 -1.06
CA GLU A 41 -15.09 -2.86 -1.87
C GLU A 41 -13.70 -2.55 -2.45
N ALA A 42 -12.63 -2.96 -1.77
CA ALA A 42 -11.25 -2.62 -2.14
C ALA A 42 -10.23 -3.65 -1.66
N ARG A 43 -9.03 -3.59 -2.25
CA ARG A 43 -7.81 -4.22 -1.77
C ARG A 43 -6.88 -3.15 -1.21
N TYR A 44 -6.26 -3.45 -0.09
CA TYR A 44 -5.32 -2.58 0.60
C TYR A 44 -3.95 -3.22 0.53
N PHE A 45 -2.98 -2.50 0.00
CA PHE A 45 -1.61 -2.92 -0.22
C PHE A 45 -0.68 -2.12 0.70
N PRO A 46 -0.36 -2.64 1.90
CA PRO A 46 0.69 -2.06 2.72
C PRO A 46 2.03 -2.14 2.01
N TYR A 47 2.87 -1.15 2.24
CA TYR A 47 4.21 -1.07 1.67
C TYR A 47 5.17 -0.49 2.70
N ASP A 48 6.45 -0.74 2.51
CA ASP A 48 7.51 -0.14 3.33
C ASP A 48 8.79 -0.03 2.49
N ALA A 49 9.82 0.64 3.03
CA ALA A 49 11.10 0.77 2.37
C ALA A 49 11.82 -0.59 2.29
N VAL A 50 12.38 -0.91 1.12
CA VAL A 50 13.20 -2.11 0.92
C VAL A 50 14.38 -2.13 1.89
N SER A 51 14.97 -0.97 2.18
CA SER A 51 16.06 -0.84 3.16
C SER A 51 15.66 -1.30 4.56
N PHE A 52 14.40 -1.11 4.95
CA PHE A 52 13.90 -1.62 6.22
C PHE A 52 13.60 -3.12 6.12
N LEU A 53 12.80 -3.53 5.12
CA LEU A 53 12.31 -4.89 4.99
C LEU A 53 13.41 -5.93 4.73
N VAL A 54 14.39 -5.59 3.91
CA VAL A 54 15.44 -6.53 3.45
C VAL A 54 16.75 -6.34 4.23
N LEU A 55 17.13 -5.09 4.49
CA LEU A 55 18.42 -4.77 5.13
C LEU A 55 18.31 -4.53 6.64
N GLY A 56 17.09 -4.51 7.19
CA GLY A 56 16.86 -4.27 8.62
C GLY A 56 17.18 -2.85 9.09
N ASN A 57 17.26 -1.88 8.17
CA ASN A 57 17.53 -0.49 8.52
C ASN A 57 16.29 0.17 9.14
N VAL A 58 16.20 0.15 10.47
CA VAL A 58 15.07 0.70 11.24
C VAL A 58 14.83 2.18 10.93
N SER A 59 15.88 2.96 10.66
CA SER A 59 15.77 4.38 10.34
C SER A 59 15.10 4.66 8.99
N ALA A 60 14.99 3.65 8.12
CA ALA A 60 14.31 3.76 6.84
C ALA A 60 12.84 3.31 6.88
N ALA A 61 12.35 2.81 8.03
CA ALA A 61 10.98 2.35 8.17
C ALA A 61 9.99 3.51 7.94
N LEU A 62 9.00 3.30 7.09
CA LEU A 62 7.91 4.25 6.86
C LEU A 62 6.84 4.13 7.94
N ALA A 63 7.23 4.27 9.20
CA ALA A 63 6.33 4.12 10.33
C ALA A 63 5.15 5.12 10.24
N GLY A 64 3.93 4.59 10.25
CA GLY A 64 2.70 5.38 10.20
C GLY A 64 2.22 5.74 8.79
N ASN A 65 2.85 5.22 7.73
CA ASN A 65 2.27 5.29 6.41
C ASN A 65 0.95 4.50 6.33
N VAL A 66 0.10 4.89 5.40
CA VAL A 66 -1.17 4.21 5.13
C VAL A 66 -1.01 3.33 3.88
N PRO A 67 -1.70 2.18 3.81
CA PRO A 67 -1.61 1.31 2.65
C PRO A 67 -2.24 1.96 1.42
N VAL A 68 -1.83 1.50 0.23
CA VAL A 68 -2.50 1.88 -1.01
C VAL A 68 -3.82 1.13 -1.11
N LYS A 69 -4.93 1.86 -1.19
CA LYS A 69 -6.27 1.33 -1.44
C LYS A 69 -6.52 1.34 -2.95
N VAL A 70 -6.84 0.17 -3.50
CA VAL A 70 -7.30 0.01 -4.88
C VAL A 70 -8.71 -0.53 -4.84
N THR A 71 -9.68 0.20 -5.40
CA THR A 71 -11.08 -0.26 -5.44
C THR A 71 -11.20 -1.51 -6.29
N LYS A 72 -12.22 -2.35 -6.03
CA LYS A 72 -12.49 -3.56 -6.83
C LYS A 72 -12.76 -3.28 -8.31
N MET A 73 -13.11 -2.05 -8.65
CA MET A 73 -13.29 -1.60 -10.02
C MET A 73 -12.01 -1.03 -10.66
N GLY A 74 -10.92 -0.90 -9.88
CA GLY A 74 -9.62 -0.40 -10.33
C GLY A 74 -9.63 1.07 -10.77
N SER A 75 -10.76 1.75 -10.62
CA SER A 75 -10.97 3.13 -11.07
C SER A 75 -10.37 4.16 -10.13
N GLU A 76 -10.06 3.77 -8.90
CA GLU A 76 -9.58 4.67 -7.86
C GLU A 76 -8.47 4.01 -7.06
N VAL A 77 -7.36 4.74 -6.96
CA VAL A 77 -6.15 4.39 -6.21
C VAL A 77 -5.89 5.52 -5.23
N THR A 78 -5.98 5.24 -3.94
CA THR A 78 -5.83 6.22 -2.86
C THR A 78 -4.98 5.68 -1.73
N TYR A 79 -4.70 6.51 -0.73
CA TYR A 79 -3.91 6.16 0.45
C TYR A 79 -4.83 6.21 1.68
N GLU A 80 -5.37 5.06 2.06
CA GLU A 80 -6.40 4.96 3.11
C GLU A 80 -6.31 3.62 3.84
N ALA A 81 -6.47 3.62 5.16
CA ALA A 81 -6.56 2.39 5.95
C ALA A 81 -7.96 1.77 5.83
N PRO A 82 -8.09 0.43 5.86
CA PRO A 82 -9.40 -0.22 5.83
C PRO A 82 -10.28 0.23 7.00
N ALA A 83 -11.52 0.59 6.69
CA ALA A 83 -12.53 0.94 7.69
C ALA A 83 -12.67 -0.23 8.69
N GLY A 84 -12.36 0.04 9.97
CA GLY A 84 -12.30 -0.98 11.03
C GLY A 84 -10.95 -1.03 11.75
N ARG A 85 -9.88 -0.47 11.17
CA ARG A 85 -8.64 -0.16 11.89
C ARG A 85 -8.67 1.29 12.38
N GLY A 86 -9.74 1.65 13.08
CA GLY A 86 -9.78 2.90 13.82
C GLY A 86 -8.64 2.88 14.81
N VAL A 87 -7.70 3.81 14.66
CA VAL A 87 -6.81 4.17 15.75
C VAL A 87 -7.75 4.64 16.87
N ALA A 88 -7.96 3.78 17.86
CA ALA A 88 -8.47 4.21 19.15
C ALA A 88 -7.40 5.11 19.75
N ILE A 89 -7.40 6.38 19.38
CA ILE A 89 -6.84 7.44 20.20
C ILE A 89 -7.74 7.51 21.44
N SER A 90 -7.29 6.83 22.51
CA SER A 90 -7.79 7.04 23.87
C SER A 90 -7.43 8.43 24.36
#